data_AF-A0A259RFL1-F1
#
_entry.id   AF-A0A259RFL1-F1
#
_cell.length_a   1.000
_cell.length_b   1.000
_cell.length_c   1.000
_cell.angle_alpha   90.00
_cell.angle_beta   90.00
_cell.angle_gamma   90.00
#
_symmetry.space_group_name_H-M   'P 1'
#
loop_
_entity.id
_entity.type
_entity.pdbx_description
1 polymer ?
#
loop_
_entity_poly.entity_id
_entity_poly.type
_entity_poly.pdbx_seq_one_letter_code
_entity_poly.pdbx_strand_id
1 'polypeptide(L)' 'MLRLEPRGAPSRWMVWLSPLLALGITVAFGVGIFLAMGKNPVHGLSMFFWEPVKSAYNLSE' A
#
# COMPACT_ATOMS: atom_id res chain seq x y z
N MET A 1 -7.42 -8.60 30.46
CA MET A 1 -7.47 -7.24 29.86
C MET A 1 -6.12 -7.01 29.19
N LEU A 2 -6.08 -6.60 27.92
CA LEU A 2 -4.82 -6.21 27.27
C LEU A 2 -4.30 -4.94 27.93
N ARG A 3 -3.11 -4.98 28.53
CA ARG A 3 -2.46 -3.84 29.19
C ARG A 3 -1.42 -3.27 28.23
N LEU A 4 -1.60 -2.01 27.82
CA LEU A 4 -0.64 -1.32 26.95
C LEU A 4 0.50 -0.79 27.82
N GLU A 5 1.66 -1.43 27.75
CA GLU A 5 2.87 -0.92 28.40
C GLU A 5 3.70 -0.04 27.45
N PRO A 6 4.28 1.06 27.95
CA PRO A 6 5.23 1.85 27.18
C PRO A 6 6.40 0.98 26.71
N ARG A 7 6.71 1.05 25.43
CA ARG A 7 7.83 0.32 24.82
C ARG A 7 9.14 0.99 25.26
N GLY A 8 10.02 0.24 25.93
CA GLY A 8 11.30 0.76 26.44
C GLY A 8 12.28 1.24 25.37
N ALA A 9 12.16 0.74 24.13
CA ALA A 9 12.89 1.24 22.98
C ALA A 9 12.11 0.97 21.68
N PRO A 10 12.24 1.81 20.64
CA PRO A 10 11.63 1.56 19.34
C PRO A 10 12.28 0.35 18.65
N SER A 11 11.47 -0.47 17.98
CA SER A 11 11.96 -1.61 17.19
C SER A 11 12.67 -1.12 15.93
N ARG A 12 13.99 -1.36 15.85
CA ARG A 12 14.83 -0.96 14.71
C ARG A 12 14.48 -1.69 13.41
N TRP A 13 14.00 -2.93 13.51
CA TRP A 13 13.54 -3.72 12.37
C TRP A 13 12.19 -3.23 11.84
N MET A 14 11.25 -2.88 12.74
CA MET A 14 9.93 -2.40 12.32
C MET A 14 9.97 -1.03 11.64
N VAL A 15 11.06 -0.25 11.76
CA VAL A 15 11.24 0.98 10.98
C VAL A 15 11.20 0.68 9.47
N TRP A 16 11.82 -0.42 9.05
CA TRP A 16 11.89 -0.84 7.65
C TRP A 16 10.78 -1.82 7.27
N LEU A 17 10.42 -2.71 8.19
CA LEU A 17 9.42 -3.73 7.91
C LEU A 17 8.01 -3.13 7.85
N SER A 18 7.70 -2.10 8.65
CA SER A 18 6.36 -1.50 8.67
C SER A 18 5.94 -0.87 7.33
N PRO A 19 6.75 -0.05 6.62
CA PRO A 19 6.34 0.47 5.31
C PRO A 19 6.22 -0.63 4.26
N LEU A 20 7.09 -1.65 4.30
CA LEU A 20 7.02 -2.78 3.36
C LEU A 20 5.75 -3.63 3.57
N LEU A 21 5.43 -3.93 4.83
CA LEU A 21 4.19 -4.64 5.17
C LEU A 21 2.96 -3.83 4.80
N ALA A 22 2.95 -2.53 5.10
CA ALA A 22 1.86 -1.64 4.74
C ALA A 22 1.63 -1.65 3.21
N LEU A 23 2.69 -1.43 2.42
CA LEU A 23 2.62 -1.44 0.97
C LEU A 23 2.13 -2.81 0.44
N GLY A 24 2.72 -3.90 0.92
CA GLY A 24 2.37 -5.26 0.47
C GLY A 24 0.91 -5.61 0.75
N ILE A 25 0.42 -5.27 1.95
CA ILE A 25 -0.99 -5.48 2.32
C ILE A 25 -1.90 -4.62 1.45
N THR A 26 -1.59 -3.34 1.27
CA THR A 26 -2.39 -2.44 0.40
C THR A 26 -2.48 -2.96 -1.03
N VAL A 27 -1.36 -3.40 -1.61
CA VAL A 27 -1.34 -3.98 -2.96
C VAL A 27 -2.15 -5.27 -3.02
N ALA A 28 -2.02 -6.15 -2.03
CA ALA A 28 -2.79 -7.39 -1.98
C ALA A 28 -4.31 -7.15 -1.96
N PHE A 29 -4.78 -6.16 -1.20
CA PHE A 29 -6.18 -5.75 -1.21
C PHE A 29 -6.60 -5.19 -2.58
N GLY A 30 -5.79 -4.31 -3.18
CA GLY A 30 -6.06 -3.79 -4.52
C GLY A 30 -6.19 -4.89 -5.57
N VAL A 31 -5.25 -5.85 -5.57
CA VAL A 31 -5.31 -7.05 -6.43
C VAL A 31 -6.60 -7.83 -6.17
N GLY A 32 -6.93 -8.10 -4.90
CA GLY A 32 -8.15 -8.82 -4.52
C GLY A 32 -9.43 -8.17 -5.05
N ILE A 33 -9.53 -6.84 -4.98
CA ILE A 33 -10.67 -6.09 -5.52
C ILE A 33 -10.74 -6.24 -7.04
N PHE A 34 -9.63 -6.03 -7.77
CA PHE A 34 -9.64 -6.15 -9.23
C PHE A 34 -9.95 -7.57 -9.70
N LEU A 35 -9.42 -8.58 -9.02
CA LEU A 35 -9.74 -9.98 -9.29
C LEU A 35 -11.23 -10.28 -9.03
N ALA A 36 -11.80 -9.77 -7.93
CA ALA A 36 -13.22 -9.93 -7.63
C ALA A 36 -14.12 -9.28 -8.69
N MET A 37 -13.65 -8.23 -9.35
CA MET A 37 -14.35 -7.60 -10.48
C MET A 37 -14.10 -8.28 -11.84
N GLY A 38 -13.29 -9.35 -11.90
CA GLY A 38 -12.89 -9.99 -13.16
C GLY A 38 -11.96 -9.14 -14.02
N LYS A 39 -11.29 -8.15 -13.44
CA LYS A 39 -10.38 -7.22 -14.15
C LYS A 39 -8.94 -7.67 -13.98
N ASN A 40 -8.08 -7.29 -14.95
CA ASN A 40 -6.64 -7.51 -14.82
C ASN A 40 -6.06 -6.60 -13.72
N PRO A 41 -5.53 -7.15 -12.62
CA PRO A 41 -5.05 -6.36 -11.48
C PRO A 41 -3.79 -5.56 -11.81
N VAL A 42 -2.93 -6.03 -12.71
CA VAL A 42 -1.71 -5.31 -13.11
C VAL A 42 -2.08 -4.03 -13.87
N HIS A 43 -3.07 -4.13 -14.75
CA HIS A 43 -3.57 -2.96 -15.47
C HIS A 43 -4.28 -1.96 -14.53
N GLY A 44 -5.11 -2.46 -13.60
CA GLY A 44 -5.73 -1.63 -12.58
C GLY A 44 -4.70 -0.90 -11.72
N LEU A 45 -3.74 -1.62 -11.15
CA LEU A 45 -2.69 -1.03 -10.32
C LEU A 45 -1.82 -0.04 -11.07
N SER A 46 -1.45 -0.30 -12.34
CA SER A 46 -0.64 0.64 -13.12
C SER A 46 -1.39 1.96 -13.41
N MET A 47 -2.69 1.92 -13.68
CA MET A 47 -3.51 3.14 -13.81
C MET A 47 -3.54 3.98 -12.53
N PHE A 48 -3.55 3.36 -11.35
CA PHE A 48 -3.61 4.09 -10.06
C PHE A 48 -2.24 4.50 -9.52
N PHE A 49 -1.19 3.71 -9.75
CA PHE A 49 0.15 3.95 -9.15
C PHE A 49 1.19 4.47 -10.13
N TRP A 50 1.09 4.14 -11.42
CA TRP A 50 2.14 4.40 -12.40
C TRP A 50 1.80 5.55 -13.34
N GLU A 51 0.58 5.59 -13.86
CA GLU A 51 0.11 6.69 -14.69
C GLU A 51 0.20 8.05 -13.99
N PRO A 52 -0.19 8.21 -12.70
CA PRO A 52 -0.09 9.51 -12.03
C PRO A 52 1.34 9.96 -11.76
N VAL A 53 2.28 9.01 -11.60
CA VAL A 53 3.69 9.32 -11.37
C VAL A 53 4.37 9.74 -12.67
N LYS A 54 4.05 9.07 -13.79
CA LYS A 54 4.53 9.45 -15.12
C LYS A 54 3.90 10.74 -15.62
N SER A 55 2.64 10.94 -15.28
CA SER A 55 1.85 12.10 -15.63
C SER A 55 1.70 13.00 -14.40
N ALA A 56 2.77 13.71 -14.04
CA ALA A 56 2.64 14.94 -13.25
C ALA A 56 1.73 16.00 -13.94
N TYR A 57 1.20 15.67 -15.13
CA TYR A 57 0.37 16.49 -15.98
C TYR A 57 -1.11 16.59 -15.53
N ASN A 58 -1.57 15.77 -14.59
CA ASN A 58 -2.94 15.87 -14.03
C ASN A 58 -2.98 16.62 -12.68
N LEU A 59 -2.03 17.52 -12.41
CA LEU A 59 -2.08 18.39 -11.21
C LEU A 59 -3.13 19.52 -11.35
N SER A 60 -3.80 19.64 -12.50
CA SER A 60 -4.75 20.71 -12.80
C SER A 60 -5.89 20.22 -13.70
N GLU A 61 -6.85 19.49 -13.13
CA GLU A 61 -8.28 19.63 -13.45
C GLU A 61 -9.14 19.13 -12.28
#